data_AF-A0A7V9CWI0-F1
#
_entry.id   AF-A0A7V9CWI0-F1
#
_cell.length_a   1.000
_cell.length_b   1.000
_cell.length_c   1.000
_cell.angle_alpha   90.00
_cell.angle_beta   90.00
_cell.angle_gamma   90.00
#
_symmetry.space_group_name_H-M   'P 1'
#
loop_
_entity.id
_entity.type
_entity.pdbx_description
1 polymer ?
#
loop_
_entity_poly.entity_id
_entity_poly.type
_entity_poly.pdbx_seq_one_letter_code
_entity_poly.pdbx_strand_id
1 'polypeptide(L)'
;MFLSPPEIQHQKLKSRLGSYDREDVDELLENVAASYEQVWHERDAARAQVAALEQKLVDYEDLERLLRDSLVTGQRAAEEVKSEAGKEADALVQKARRKADEIVAQAVTEREAIKVEIARLNGVEEDVHARCRTLLVGALEAIGAKGDEVSAARGRPREAAARG
;
A
#
# COMPACT_ATOMS: atom_id res chain seq x y z
N MET A 1 -16.51 -48.82 53.62
CA MET A 1 -17.90 -49.11 53.23
C MET A 1 -18.67 -47.84 53.56
N PHE A 2 -19.16 -47.10 52.56
CA PHE A 2 -19.94 -45.88 52.79
C PHE A 2 -21.41 -46.27 52.75
N LEU A 3 -22.15 -45.96 53.81
CA LEU A 3 -23.60 -46.15 53.86
C LEU A 3 -24.25 -44.91 53.24
N SER A 4 -25.22 -45.13 52.36
CA SER A 4 -26.14 -44.10 51.89
C SER A 4 -27.13 -43.74 53.00
N PRO A 5 -27.72 -42.53 52.98
CA PRO A 5 -28.75 -42.14 53.95
C PRO A 5 -29.86 -43.19 54.17
N PRO A 6 -30.44 -43.81 53.13
CA PRO A 6 -31.43 -44.87 53.32
C PRO A 6 -30.85 -46.16 53.92
N GLU A 7 -29.57 -46.49 53.69
CA GLU A 7 -28.94 -47.66 54.32
C GLU A 7 -28.71 -47.46 55.82
N ILE A 8 -28.56 -46.21 56.29
CA ILE A 8 -28.47 -45.88 57.72
C ILE A 8 -29.81 -46.14 58.42
N GLN A 9 -30.93 -45.74 57.81
CA GLN A 9 -32.28 -45.98 58.35
C GLN A 9 -32.65 -47.46 58.42
N HIS A 10 -32.19 -48.28 57.48
CA HIS A 10 -32.54 -49.71 57.45
C HIS A 10 -31.59 -50.60 58.28
N GLN A 11 -30.62 -50.01 58.96
CA GLN A 11 -29.59 -50.76 59.68
C GLN A 11 -30.09 -51.25 61.05
N LYS A 12 -30.28 -52.57 61.20
CA LYS A 12 -30.74 -53.15 62.46
C LYS A 12 -29.58 -53.39 63.43
N LEU A 13 -29.56 -52.64 64.52
CA LEU A 13 -28.59 -52.82 65.60
C LEU A 13 -28.98 -53.99 66.53
N LYS A 14 -27.98 -54.76 66.97
CA LYS A 14 -28.19 -55.87 67.92
C LYS A 14 -28.17 -55.32 69.36
N SER A 15 -29.19 -55.63 70.16
CA SER A 15 -29.25 -55.28 71.58
C SER A 15 -28.53 -56.34 72.45
N ARG A 16 -27.88 -55.90 73.54
CA ARG A 16 -27.20 -56.73 74.55
C ARG A 16 -27.54 -56.17 75.94
N LEU A 17 -27.45 -57.00 76.99
CA LEU A 17 -27.76 -56.58 78.36
C LEU A 17 -26.87 -55.39 78.77
N GLY A 18 -27.48 -54.24 79.08
CA GLY A 18 -26.79 -52.95 79.34
C GLY A 18 -26.64 -52.02 78.12
N SER A 19 -27.34 -52.30 77.01
CA SER A 19 -27.35 -51.45 75.81
C SER A 19 -28.19 -50.18 75.97
N TYR A 20 -27.90 -49.17 75.15
CA TYR A 20 -28.71 -47.97 74.98
C TYR A 20 -30.18 -48.29 74.68
N ASP A 21 -31.07 -47.36 75.08
CA ASP A 21 -32.49 -47.45 74.75
C ASP A 21 -32.66 -47.48 73.23
N ARG A 22 -33.57 -48.32 72.78
CA ARG A 22 -33.75 -48.58 71.35
C ARG A 22 -34.49 -47.42 70.66
N GLU A 23 -35.43 -46.78 71.35
CA GLU A 23 -36.18 -45.63 70.82
C GLU A 23 -35.25 -44.42 70.65
N ASP A 24 -34.44 -44.10 71.65
CA ASP A 24 -33.45 -43.01 71.59
C ASP A 24 -32.43 -43.21 70.46
N VAL A 25 -31.99 -44.46 70.24
CA VAL A 25 -31.04 -44.80 69.17
C VAL A 25 -31.70 -44.72 67.80
N ASP A 26 -32.94 -45.18 67.65
CA ASP A 26 -33.66 -45.12 66.39
C ASP A 26 -33.95 -43.65 66.00
N GLU A 27 -34.35 -42.79 66.96
CA GLU A 27 -34.53 -41.35 66.73
C GLU A 27 -33.22 -40.64 66.35
N LEU A 28 -32.10 -41.02 66.98
CA LEU A 28 -30.78 -40.51 66.62
C LEU A 28 -30.37 -40.92 65.20
N LEU A 29 -30.60 -42.19 64.82
CA LEU A 29 -30.29 -42.70 63.49
C LEU A 29 -31.13 -42.00 62.41
N GLU A 30 -32.38 -41.68 62.70
CA GLU A 30 -33.26 -40.94 61.79
C GLU A 30 -32.77 -39.51 61.57
N ASN A 31 -32.40 -38.80 62.64
CA ASN A 31 -31.81 -37.45 62.59
C ASN A 31 -30.46 -37.43 61.86
N VAL A 32 -29.61 -38.44 62.10
CA VAL A 32 -28.32 -38.60 61.42
C VAL A 32 -28.53 -38.87 59.93
N ALA A 33 -29.47 -39.75 59.57
CA ALA A 33 -29.79 -40.05 58.18
C ALA A 33 -30.29 -38.80 57.45
N ALA A 34 -31.20 -38.02 58.04
CA ALA A 34 -31.71 -36.79 57.46
C ALA A 34 -30.62 -35.72 57.25
N SER A 35 -29.76 -35.50 58.28
CA SER A 35 -28.63 -34.57 58.16
C SER A 35 -27.62 -35.02 57.11
N TYR A 36 -27.37 -36.32 57.02
CA TYR A 36 -26.45 -36.89 56.05
C TYR A 36 -27.00 -36.82 54.62
N GLU A 37 -28.31 -37.00 54.43
CA GLU A 37 -28.98 -36.81 53.14
C GLU A 37 -28.86 -35.37 52.64
N GLN A 38 -29.07 -34.39 53.52
CA GLN A 38 -28.89 -32.97 53.17
C GLN A 38 -27.45 -32.69 52.70
N VAL A 39 -26.45 -33.10 53.48
CA VAL A 39 -25.03 -32.91 53.13
C VAL A 39 -24.68 -33.65 51.84
N TRP A 40 -25.26 -34.83 51.61
CA TRP A 40 -25.06 -35.59 50.38
C TRP A 40 -25.59 -34.85 49.16
N HIS A 41 -26.79 -34.28 49.23
CA HIS A 41 -27.37 -33.46 48.16
C HIS A 41 -26.58 -32.19 47.90
N GLU A 42 -26.17 -31.47 48.96
CA GLU A 42 -25.32 -30.28 48.84
C GLU A 42 -23.99 -30.60 48.16
N ARG A 43 -23.36 -31.72 48.53
CA ARG A 43 -22.13 -32.21 47.89
C ARG A 43 -22.34 -32.50 46.41
N ASP A 44 -23.42 -33.17 46.04
CA ASP A 44 -23.69 -33.51 44.64
C ASP A 44 -24.01 -32.26 43.80
N ALA A 45 -24.75 -31.31 44.35
CA ALA A 45 -24.99 -30.01 43.73
C ALA A 45 -23.67 -29.22 43.55
N ALA A 46 -22.82 -29.17 44.58
CA ALA A 46 -21.53 -28.51 44.51
C ALA A 46 -20.61 -29.17 43.47
N ARG A 47 -20.56 -30.51 43.41
CA ARG A 47 -19.79 -31.24 42.39
C ARG A 47 -20.28 -30.96 40.98
N ALA A 48 -21.59 -30.93 40.76
CA ALA A 48 -22.16 -30.59 39.47
C ALA A 48 -21.81 -29.15 39.06
N GLN A 49 -21.83 -28.21 40.01
CA GLN A 49 -21.43 -26.82 39.76
C GLN A 49 -19.94 -26.70 39.43
N VAL A 50 -19.07 -27.41 40.16
CA VAL A 50 -17.63 -27.44 39.87
C VAL A 50 -17.38 -27.98 38.46
N ALA A 51 -17.97 -29.11 38.09
CA ALA A 51 -17.82 -29.67 36.75
C ALA A 51 -18.30 -28.71 35.65
N ALA A 52 -19.41 -27.98 35.89
CA ALA A 52 -19.90 -26.98 34.94
C ALA A 52 -18.96 -25.75 34.83
N LEU A 53 -18.33 -25.35 35.92
CA LEU A 53 -17.36 -24.25 35.94
C LEU A 53 -16.04 -24.65 35.28
N GLU A 54 -15.57 -25.88 35.52
CA GLU A 54 -14.39 -26.44 34.86
C GLU A 54 -14.58 -26.50 33.34
N GLN A 55 -15.75 -26.95 32.86
CA GLN A 55 -16.04 -26.95 31.42
C GLN A 55 -16.00 -25.54 30.83
N LYS A 56 -16.62 -24.55 31.51
CA LYS A 56 -16.57 -23.16 31.06
C LYS A 56 -15.15 -22.60 31.04
N LEU A 57 -14.32 -22.99 32.00
CA LEU A 57 -12.92 -22.56 32.05
C LEU A 57 -12.16 -23.06 30.82
N VAL A 58 -12.34 -24.34 30.45
CA VAL A 58 -11.75 -24.91 29.22
C VAL A 58 -12.21 -24.13 27.99
N ASP A 59 -13.52 -23.84 27.88
CA ASP A 59 -14.07 -23.08 26.76
C ASP A 59 -13.45 -21.66 26.68
N TYR A 60 -13.23 -21.01 27.83
CA TYR A 60 -12.58 -19.69 27.89
C TYR A 60 -11.09 -19.75 27.55
N GLU A 61 -10.37 -20.77 27.99
CA GLU A 61 -8.95 -20.96 27.64
C GLU A 61 -8.77 -21.18 26.13
N ASP A 62 -9.67 -21.95 25.51
CA ASP A 62 -9.69 -22.16 24.06
C ASP A 62 -10.01 -20.87 23.30
N LEU A 63 -10.96 -20.07 23.80
CA LEU A 63 -11.27 -18.77 23.23
C LEU A 63 -10.11 -17.78 23.36
N GLU A 64 -9.45 -17.73 24.53
CA GLU A 64 -8.28 -16.89 24.75
C GLU A 64 -7.15 -17.25 23.79
N ARG A 65 -6.89 -18.55 23.60
CA ARG A 65 -5.90 -19.04 22.64
C ARG A 65 -6.23 -18.58 21.22
N LEU A 66 -7.47 -18.76 20.79
CA LEU A 66 -7.93 -18.34 19.45
C LEU A 66 -7.78 -16.82 19.25
N LEU A 67 -8.15 -16.03 20.26
CA LEU A 67 -8.00 -14.57 20.23
C LEU A 67 -6.52 -14.16 20.12
N ARG A 68 -5.65 -14.79 20.91
CA ARG A 68 -4.21 -14.52 20.88
C ARG A 68 -3.60 -14.84 19.52
N ASP A 69 -3.94 -15.99 18.94
CA ASP A 69 -3.48 -16.39 17.62
C ASP A 69 -4.00 -15.47 16.52
N SER A 70 -5.27 -15.05 16.62
CA SER A 70 -5.89 -14.10 15.70
C SER A 70 -5.23 -12.73 15.77
N LEU A 71 -4.90 -12.24 16.97
CA LEU A 71 -4.19 -10.98 17.17
C LEU A 71 -2.79 -11.00 16.58
N VAL A 72 -2.03 -12.08 16.82
CA VAL A 72 -0.68 -12.24 16.25
C VAL A 72 -0.73 -12.31 14.73
N THR A 73 -1.72 -13.03 14.18
CA THR A 73 -1.92 -13.14 12.73
C THR A 73 -2.32 -11.79 12.13
N GLY A 74 -3.24 -11.06 12.77
CA GLY A 74 -3.65 -9.72 12.34
C GLY A 74 -2.49 -8.72 12.38
N GLN A 75 -1.67 -8.74 13.43
CA GLN A 75 -0.46 -7.91 13.52
C GLN A 75 0.54 -8.23 12.41
N ARG A 76 0.78 -9.52 12.12
CA ARG A 76 1.66 -9.93 11.02
C ARG A 76 1.15 -9.45 9.67
N ALA A 77 -0.14 -9.64 9.39
CA ALA A 77 -0.75 -9.17 8.15
C ALA A 77 -0.67 -7.64 8.01
N ALA A 78 -0.91 -6.90 9.10
CA ALA A 78 -0.78 -5.45 9.10
C ALA A 78 0.65 -4.98 8.80
N GLU A 79 1.65 -5.63 9.39
CA GLU A 79 3.06 -5.31 9.15
C GLU A 79 3.50 -5.69 7.72
N GLU A 80 3.00 -6.81 7.19
CA GLU A 80 3.23 -7.23 5.81
C GLU A 80 2.67 -6.22 4.81
N VAL A 81 1.40 -5.82 4.98
CA VAL A 81 0.76 -4.77 4.16
C VAL A 81 1.54 -3.46 4.23
N LYS A 82 1.98 -3.05 5.42
CA LYS A 82 2.78 -1.83 5.59
C LYS A 82 4.13 -1.91 4.88
N SER A 83 4.80 -3.06 4.99
CA SER A 83 6.09 -3.33 4.34
C SER A 83 5.98 -3.34 2.82
N GLU A 84 4.96 -4.01 2.28
CA GLU A 84 4.66 -4.05 0.85
C GLU A 84 4.33 -2.66 0.30
N ALA A 85 3.42 -1.92 0.96
CA ALA A 85 3.07 -0.56 0.57
C ALA A 85 4.29 0.37 0.58
N GLY A 86 5.20 0.21 1.56
CA GLY A 86 6.46 0.94 1.60
C GLY A 86 7.36 0.65 0.39
N LYS A 87 7.55 -0.63 0.06
CA LYS A 87 8.34 -1.04 -1.12
C LYS A 87 7.73 -0.54 -2.42
N GLU A 88 6.41 -0.64 -2.57
CA GLU A 88 5.70 -0.15 -3.76
C GLU A 88 5.80 1.36 -3.90
N ALA A 89 5.65 2.11 -2.80
CA ALA A 89 5.82 3.56 -2.79
C ALA A 89 7.23 3.96 -3.23
N ASP A 90 8.27 3.32 -2.70
CA ASP A 90 9.66 3.57 -3.09
C ASP A 90 9.90 3.24 -4.57
N ALA A 91 9.37 2.12 -5.05
CA ALA A 91 9.46 1.72 -6.46
C ALA A 91 8.75 2.73 -7.38
N LEU A 92 7.58 3.21 -6.98
CA LEU A 92 6.81 4.22 -7.72
C LEU A 92 7.58 5.55 -7.79
N VAL A 93 8.15 6.01 -6.67
CA VAL A 93 8.96 7.23 -6.63
C VAL A 93 10.19 7.09 -7.53
N GLN A 94 10.89 5.96 -7.49
CA GLN A 94 12.03 5.71 -8.38
C GLN A 94 11.62 5.72 -9.85
N LYS A 95 10.50 5.07 -10.20
CA LYS A 95 9.96 5.05 -11.56
C LYS A 95 9.59 6.45 -12.04
N ALA A 96 8.95 7.25 -11.19
CA ALA A 96 8.59 8.63 -11.49
C ALA A 96 9.83 9.50 -11.73
N ARG A 97 10.87 9.36 -10.89
CA ARG A 97 12.15 10.07 -11.07
C ARG A 97 12.82 9.71 -12.39
N ARG A 98 12.96 8.43 -12.69
CA ARG A 98 13.51 7.97 -13.98
C ARG A 98 12.72 8.55 -15.16
N LYS A 99 11.39 8.56 -15.06
CA LYS A 99 10.56 9.10 -16.13
C LYS A 99 10.73 10.61 -16.29
N ALA A 100 10.88 11.35 -15.20
CA ALA A 100 11.18 12.77 -15.24
C ALA A 100 12.55 13.02 -15.90
N ASP A 101 13.58 12.26 -15.52
CA ASP A 101 14.91 12.37 -16.11
C ASP A 101 14.90 12.08 -17.62
N GLU A 102 14.16 11.05 -18.05
CA GLU A 102 13.94 10.75 -19.48
C GLU A 102 13.30 11.93 -20.23
N ILE A 103 12.23 12.51 -19.66
CA ILE A 103 11.53 13.65 -20.26
C ILE A 103 12.47 14.85 -20.39
N VAL A 104 13.26 15.14 -19.36
CA VAL A 104 14.23 16.24 -19.37
C VAL A 104 15.31 15.99 -20.43
N ALA A 105 15.86 14.79 -20.50
CA ALA A 105 16.88 14.44 -21.49
C ALA A 105 16.34 14.56 -22.93
N GLN A 106 15.09 14.12 -23.16
CA GLN A 106 14.43 14.27 -24.45
C GLN A 106 14.23 15.74 -24.81
N ALA A 107 13.70 16.55 -23.88
CA ALA A 107 13.49 17.98 -24.09
C ALA A 107 14.80 18.74 -24.38
N VAL A 108 15.90 18.37 -23.72
CA VAL A 108 17.23 18.95 -24.01
C VAL A 108 17.66 18.57 -25.42
N THR A 109 17.50 17.31 -25.82
CA THR A 109 17.87 16.83 -27.16
C THR A 109 17.08 17.56 -28.25
N GLU A 110 15.76 17.67 -28.08
CA GLU A 110 14.88 18.41 -29.00
C GLU A 110 15.27 19.89 -29.07
N ARG A 111 15.57 20.52 -27.92
CA ARG A 111 16.03 21.91 -27.88
C ARG A 111 17.31 22.12 -28.69
N GLU A 112 18.29 21.24 -28.53
CA GLU A 112 19.54 21.36 -29.30
C GLU A 112 19.32 21.12 -30.79
N ALA A 113 18.44 20.18 -31.17
CA ALA A 113 18.06 19.98 -32.57
C ALA A 113 17.41 21.24 -33.18
N ILE A 114 16.50 21.88 -32.44
CA ILE A 114 15.86 23.14 -32.86
C ILE A 114 16.90 24.25 -33.02
N LYS A 115 17.86 24.39 -32.11
CA LYS A 115 18.94 25.40 -32.23
C LYS A 115 19.79 25.19 -33.48
N VAL A 116 20.15 23.93 -33.79
CA VAL A 116 20.89 23.60 -35.01
C VAL A 116 20.08 23.99 -36.25
N GLU A 117 18.78 23.72 -36.25
CA GLU A 117 17.91 24.07 -37.37
C GLU A 117 17.75 25.60 -37.52
N ILE A 118 17.63 26.35 -36.42
CA ILE A 118 17.63 27.82 -36.44
C ILE A 118 18.92 28.35 -37.05
N ALA A 119 20.08 27.84 -36.62
CA ALA A 119 21.37 28.27 -37.17
C ALA A 119 21.47 27.97 -38.67
N ARG A 120 20.97 26.82 -39.11
CA ARG A 120 20.90 26.45 -40.53
C ARG A 120 20.02 27.41 -41.33
N LEU A 121 18.83 27.75 -40.81
CA LEU A 121 17.90 28.68 -41.47
C LEU A 121 18.48 30.09 -41.58
N ASN A 122 19.14 30.59 -40.53
CA ASN A 122 19.82 31.89 -40.56
C ASN A 122 20.94 31.91 -41.63
N GLY A 123 21.71 30.83 -41.76
CA GLY A 123 22.72 30.72 -42.82
C GLY A 123 22.11 30.74 -44.23
N VAL A 124 20.96 30.09 -44.43
CA VAL A 124 20.22 30.15 -45.70
C VAL A 124 19.72 31.58 -45.98
N GLU A 125 19.22 32.28 -44.97
CA GLU A 125 18.79 33.67 -45.09
C GLU A 125 19.94 34.59 -45.52
N GLU A 126 21.09 34.50 -44.85
CA GLU A 126 22.29 35.26 -45.18
C GLU A 126 22.77 35.00 -46.63
N ASP A 127 22.80 33.72 -47.04
CA ASP A 127 23.15 33.32 -48.40
C ASP A 127 22.22 33.92 -49.45
N VAL A 128 20.91 33.89 -49.19
CA VAL A 128 19.90 34.47 -50.10
C VAL A 128 20.09 35.99 -50.18
N HIS A 129 20.26 36.67 -49.06
CA HIS A 129 20.51 38.10 -49.02
C HIS A 129 21.77 38.49 -49.79
N ALA A 130 22.87 37.75 -49.60
CA ALA A 130 24.13 37.98 -50.32
C ALA A 130 23.95 37.78 -51.84
N ARG A 131 23.27 36.71 -52.27
CA ARG A 131 23.00 36.45 -53.69
C ARG A 131 22.12 37.53 -54.32
N CYS A 132 21.05 37.95 -53.64
CA CYS A 132 20.19 39.04 -54.10
C CYS A 132 20.97 40.34 -54.25
N ARG A 133 21.81 40.70 -53.27
CA ARG A 133 22.67 41.89 -53.34
C ARG A 133 23.62 41.83 -54.54
N THR A 134 24.32 40.72 -54.73
CA THR A 134 25.23 40.53 -55.86
C THR A 134 24.52 40.63 -57.21
N LEU A 135 23.34 40.01 -57.34
CA LEU A 135 22.52 40.10 -58.55
C LEU A 135 22.08 41.55 -58.85
N LEU A 136 21.62 42.27 -57.83
CA LEU A 136 21.19 43.66 -57.97
C LEU A 136 22.35 44.60 -58.32
N VAL A 137 23.50 44.45 -57.67
CA VAL A 137 24.71 45.23 -58.00
C VAL A 137 25.14 44.94 -59.44
N GLY A 138 25.23 43.67 -59.83
CA GLY A 138 25.57 43.30 -61.21
C GLY A 138 24.56 43.84 -62.24
N ALA A 139 23.26 43.84 -61.92
CA ALA A 139 22.24 44.42 -62.78
C ALA A 139 22.38 45.96 -62.91
N LEU A 140 22.70 46.66 -61.83
CA LEU A 140 22.95 48.10 -61.84
C LEU A 140 24.21 48.46 -62.65
N GLU A 141 25.30 47.71 -62.48
CA GLU A 141 26.54 47.89 -63.27
C GLU A 141 26.28 47.71 -64.76
N ALA A 142 25.50 46.69 -65.14
CA ALA A 142 25.13 46.45 -66.54
C ALA A 142 24.28 47.59 -67.15
N ILE A 143 23.39 48.21 -66.36
CA ILE A 143 22.60 49.37 -66.79
C ILE A 143 23.48 50.63 -66.89
N GLY A 144 24.38 50.84 -65.91
CA GLY A 144 25.34 51.94 -65.92
C GLY A 144 26.24 51.92 -67.15
N ALA A 145 26.84 50.75 -67.45
CA ALA A 145 27.69 50.58 -68.63
C ALA A 145 26.94 50.92 -69.94
N LYS A 146 25.68 50.50 -70.08
CA LYS A 146 24.84 50.88 -71.25
C LYS A 146 24.52 52.37 -71.28
N GLY A 147 24.33 53.01 -70.13
CA GLY A 147 24.12 54.46 -70.04
C GLY A 147 25.36 55.26 -70.48
N ASP A 148 26.54 54.82 -70.06
CA ASP A 148 27.82 55.42 -70.41
C ASP A 148 28.14 55.26 -71.90
N GLU A 149 27.86 54.09 -72.49
CA GLU A 149 27.96 53.88 -73.94
C GLU A 149 27.03 54.80 -74.75
N VAL A 150 25.80 54.99 -74.28
CA VAL A 150 24.80 55.86 -74.92
C VAL A 150 25.13 57.35 -74.74
N SER A 151 25.75 57.74 -73.62
CA SER A 151 26.25 59.09 -73.38
C SER A 151 27.50 59.39 -74.22
N ALA A 152 28.44 58.45 -74.29
CA ALA A 152 29.62 58.53 -75.15
C ALA A 152 29.27 58.59 -76.64
N ALA A 153 28.18 57.94 -77.06
CA ALA A 153 27.65 58.04 -78.42
C ALA A 153 27.00 59.40 -78.72
N ARG A 154 26.41 60.07 -77.72
CA ARG A 154 25.82 61.41 -77.85
C ARG A 154 26.83 62.57 -77.74
N GLY A 155 27.95 62.35 -77.05
CA GLY A 155 29.00 63.35 -76.84
C GLY A 155 30.03 63.49 -77.97
N ARG A 156 29.99 62.64 -79.01
CA ARG A 156 30.88 62.80 -80.18
C ARG A 156 30.38 63.94 -81.06
N PRO A 157 31.12 65.06 -81.22
CA PRO A 157 30.76 66.06 -82.20
C PRO A 157 30.83 65.46 -83.61
N ARG A 158 29.89 65.85 -84.47
CA ARG A 158 29.90 65.57 -85.91
C ARG A 158 31.08 66.31 -86.57
N GLU A 159 32.31 65.85 -86.34
CA GLU A 159 33.47 66.28 -87.13
C GLU A 159 33.96 65.09 -87.97
N ALA A 160 33.42 65.02 -89.17
CA ALA A 160 34.13 64.67 -90.41
C ALA A 160 33.07 64.43 -91.51
N ALA A 161 32.50 65.54 -91.98
CA ALA A 161 32.15 65.63 -93.38
C ALA A 161 33.43 65.62 -94.22
N ALA A 162 33.28 65.18 -95.48
CA ALA A 162 34.20 65.37 -96.61
C ALA A 162 35.45 64.48 -96.68
N ARG A 163 35.46 63.58 -97.67
CA ARG A 163 36.26 63.69 -98.91
C ARG A 163 36.16 62.38 -99.71
N GLY A 164 35.92 62.52 -101.02
CA GLY A 164 36.03 61.43 -102.00
C GLY A 164 34.83 61.39 -102.92
#